data_AF-A0A9E5ZMT1-F1
#
_entry.id   AF-A0A9E5ZMT1-F1
#
_cell.length_a   1.000
_cell.length_b   1.000
_cell.length_c   1.000
_cell.angle_alpha   90.00
_cell.angle_beta   90.00
_cell.angle_gamma   90.00
#
_symmetry.space_group_name_H-M   'P 1'
#
loop_
_entity.id
_entity.type
_entity.pdbx_description
1 polymer ?
#
loop_
_entity_poly.entity_id
_entity_poly.type
_entity_poly.pdbx_seq_one_letter_code
_entity_poly.pdbx_strand_id
1 'polypeptide(L)'
;MKGELITSVNYRPWIFSENEGDKTMFALAFGYRHFWWKGVNSELSIYPEFVRIKNNVVDGKSYSDFYIVPEFYTGYKGKLGEKGLFYNIQIGTGLIIFPDQSYPRLEETGIFLNGNLTLGYSF
;
A
#
# COMPACT_ATOMS: atom_id res chain seq x y z
N MET A 1 12.68 0.58 22.20
CA MET A 1 12.24 -0.45 21.22
C MET A 1 12.93 -0.17 19.89
N LYS A 2 13.42 -1.19 19.16
CA LYS A 2 14.01 -1.02 17.81
C LYS A 2 12.94 -1.10 16.72
N GLY A 3 11.83 -0.40 16.89
CA GLY A 3 10.73 -0.48 15.94
C GLY A 3 9.69 0.61 16.09
N GLU A 4 8.88 0.76 15.05
CA GLU A 4 7.80 1.73 14.91
C GLU A 4 6.50 0.97 14.67
N LEU A 5 5.43 1.40 15.35
CA LEU A 5 4.07 1.06 14.95
C LEU A 5 3.62 2.09 13.91
N ILE A 6 2.99 1.59 12.86
CA ILE A 6 2.55 2.40 11.74
C ILE A 6 1.04 2.33 11.70
N THR A 7 0.43 3.52 11.64
CA THR A 7 -0.96 3.67 11.21
C THR A 7 -1.00 4.75 10.15
N SER A 8 -1.74 4.51 9.07
CA SER A 8 -1.92 5.51 8.02
C SER A 8 -3.29 5.43 7.39
N VAL A 9 -3.70 6.55 6.80
CA VAL A 9 -4.86 6.67 5.93
C VAL A 9 -4.34 6.93 4.53
N ASN A 10 -4.72 6.08 3.59
CA ASN A 10 -4.22 6.08 2.22
C ASN A 10 -5.37 6.33 1.27
N TYR A 11 -5.13 7.19 0.29
CA TYR A 11 -6.05 7.43 -0.79
C TYR A 11 -5.29 7.29 -2.11
N ARG A 12 -5.73 6.36 -2.94
CA ARG A 12 -5.12 6.04 -4.24
C ARG A 12 -6.17 6.29 -5.33
N PRO A 13 -6.29 7.52 -5.84
CA PRO A 13 -7.29 7.85 -6.84
C PRO A 13 -6.79 7.59 -8.25
N TRP A 14 -7.71 7.30 -9.17
CA TRP A 14 -7.43 7.19 -10.61
C TRP A 14 -6.33 6.19 -10.97
N ILE A 15 -6.37 5.00 -10.35
CA ILE A 15 -5.53 3.90 -10.78
C ILE A 15 -6.07 3.43 -12.12
N PHE A 16 -5.28 3.64 -13.16
CA PHE A 16 -5.56 3.08 -14.47
C PHE A 16 -5.23 1.59 -14.43
N SER A 17 -6.26 0.76 -14.31
CA SER A 17 -6.11 -0.70 -14.45
C SER A 17 -6.68 -1.10 -15.80
N GLU A 18 -5.79 -1.53 -16.70
CA GLU A 18 -6.18 -2.04 -18.03
C GLU A 18 -7.12 -3.25 -17.94
N ASN A 19 -7.15 -3.93 -16.79
CA ASN A 19 -7.90 -5.16 -16.57
C ASN A 19 -9.19 -4.98 -15.75
N GLU A 20 -9.40 -3.81 -15.15
CA GLU A 20 -10.52 -3.59 -14.22
C GLU A 20 -11.33 -2.32 -14.50
N GLY A 21 -10.72 -1.27 -15.07
CA GLY A 21 -11.34 0.04 -15.33
C GLY A 21 -10.79 1.15 -14.43
N ASP A 22 -11.60 2.19 -14.21
CA ASP A 22 -11.22 3.36 -13.41
C ASP A 22 -11.30 3.04 -11.91
N LYS A 23 -10.15 2.73 -11.30
CA LYS A 23 -10.08 2.24 -9.92
C LYS A 23 -9.70 3.35 -8.95
N THR A 24 -10.39 3.40 -7.82
CA THR A 24 -10.08 4.29 -6.69
C THR A 24 -10.08 3.47 -5.41
N MET A 25 -9.07 3.65 -4.58
CA MET A 25 -8.92 2.90 -3.33
C MET A 25 -8.75 3.84 -2.14
N PHE A 26 -9.38 3.48 -1.04
CA PHE A 26 -9.18 4.07 0.26
C PHE A 26 -8.76 2.98 1.23
N ALA A 27 -7.65 3.16 1.94
CA ALA A 27 -7.13 2.13 2.83
C ALA A 27 -6.70 2.70 4.17
N LEU A 28 -6.98 1.95 5.22
CA LEU A 28 -6.24 2.11 6.48
C LEU A 28 -5.03 1.19 6.42
N ALA A 29 -3.90 1.61 6.96
CA ALA A 29 -2.75 0.73 7.15
C ALA A 29 -2.48 0.54 8.63
N PHE A 30 -2.12 -0.69 8.98
CA PHE A 30 -1.57 -1.03 10.29
C PHE A 30 -0.31 -1.84 10.08
N GLY A 31 0.79 -1.43 10.67
CA GLY A 31 2.07 -2.08 10.41
C GLY A 31 3.05 -2.00 11.54
N TYR A 32 4.09 -2.81 11.43
CA TYR A 32 5.24 -2.77 12.30
C TYR A 32 6.51 -2.72 11.47
N ARG A 33 7.34 -1.71 11.74
CA ARG A 33 8.66 -1.55 11.14
C ARG A 33 9.72 -1.87 12.17
N HIS A 34 10.59 -2.81 11.83
CA HIS A 34 11.74 -3.18 12.65
C HIS A 34 13.03 -2.59 12.08
N PHE A 35 13.90 -2.05 12.94
CA PHE A 35 15.20 -1.52 12.55
C PHE A 35 16.31 -2.51 12.90
N TRP A 36 16.94 -3.07 11.86
CA TRP A 36 18.04 -4.00 11.99
C TRP A 36 19.35 -3.27 12.30
N TRP A 37 19.63 -2.21 11.54
CA TRP A 37 20.89 -1.49 11.64
C TRP A 37 20.82 -0.08 11.04
N LYS A 38 21.12 0.96 11.83
CA LYS A 38 21.36 2.34 11.35
C LYS A 38 20.41 2.79 10.22
N GLY A 39 19.10 2.68 10.45
CA GLY A 39 18.08 3.10 9.49
C GLY A 39 17.59 1.99 8.55
N VAL A 40 18.38 0.94 8.31
CA VAL A 40 17.96 -0.27 7.59
C VAL A 40 16.81 -0.92 8.34
N ASN A 41 15.70 -1.13 7.63
CA ASN A 41 14.47 -1.60 8.21
C ASN A 41 13.73 -2.58 7.31
N SER A 42 12.88 -3.39 7.94
CA SER A 42 11.83 -4.12 7.26
C SER A 42 10.50 -3.82 7.91
N GLU A 43 9.44 -3.85 7.13
CA GLU A 43 8.09 -3.51 7.57
C GLU A 43 7.11 -4.53 7.03
N LEU A 44 6.19 -4.93 7.90
CA LEU A 44 5.01 -5.68 7.51
C LEU A 44 3.81 -4.80 7.84
N SER A 45 2.99 -4.54 6.83
CA SER A 45 1.80 -3.70 6.93
C SER A 45 0.61 -4.42 6.32
N ILE A 46 -0.56 -4.30 6.95
CA ILE A 46 -1.83 -4.82 6.44
C ILE A 46 -2.74 -3.65 6.08
N TYR A 47 -3.31 -3.73 4.88
CA TYR A 47 -4.18 -2.70 4.32
C TYR A 47 -5.56 -3.29 4.06
N PRO A 48 -6.55 -3.07 4.95
CA PRO A 48 -7.96 -3.12 4.58
C PRO A 48 -8.27 -1.98 3.60
N GLU A 49 -8.55 -2.31 2.35
CA GLU A 49 -8.82 -1.35 1.28
C GLU A 49 -10.27 -1.42 0.82
N PHE A 50 -10.93 -0.27 0.75
CA PHE A 50 -12.22 -0.08 0.10
C PHE A 50 -11.99 0.37 -1.33
N VAL A 51 -12.51 -0.40 -2.27
CA VAL A 51 -12.23 -0.24 -3.69
C VAL A 51 -13.51 0.18 -4.39
N ARG A 52 -13.39 1.16 -5.29
CA ARG A 52 -14.44 1.55 -6.22
C ARG A 52 -13.91 1.47 -7.62
N ILE A 53 -14.67 0.83 -8.50
CA ILE A 53 -14.35 0.67 -9.90
C ILE A 53 -15.47 1.31 -10.69
N LYS A 54 -15.12 2.15 -11.65
CA LYS A 54 -16.05 2.71 -12.62
C LYS A 54 -15.64 2.27 -14.01
N ASN A 55 -16.59 2.25 -14.94
CA ASN A 55 -16.34 1.91 -16.34
C ASN A 55 -15.54 0.60 -16.50
N ASN A 56 -16.02 -0.48 -15.85
CA ASN A 56 -15.32 -1.77 -15.90
C ASN A 56 -15.05 -2.22 -17.34
N VAL A 57 -13.86 -2.76 -17.60
CA VAL A 57 -13.43 -3.07 -18.97
C VAL A 57 -14.22 -4.20 -19.64
N VAL A 58 -14.86 -5.07 -18.86
CA VAL A 58 -15.62 -6.22 -19.38
C VAL A 58 -17.05 -5.82 -19.74
N ASP A 59 -17.72 -5.02 -18.89
CA ASP A 59 -19.16 -4.74 -19.04
C ASP A 59 -19.56 -3.26 -18.89
N GLY A 60 -18.60 -2.36 -18.66
CA GLY A 60 -18.83 -0.93 -18.49
C GLY A 60 -19.48 -0.51 -17.16
N LYS A 61 -19.76 -1.45 -16.24
CA LYS A 61 -20.48 -1.13 -15.00
C LYS A 61 -19.56 -0.60 -13.92
N SER A 62 -20.17 -0.11 -12.84
CA SER A 62 -19.48 0.32 -11.63
C SER A 62 -19.63 -0.71 -10.52
N TYR A 63 -18.55 -0.91 -9.77
CA TYR A 63 -18.46 -1.91 -8.71
C TYR A 63 -17.83 -1.32 -7.45
N SER A 64 -18.07 -1.99 -6.32
CA SER A 64 -17.39 -1.73 -5.07
C SER A 64 -16.92 -3.06 -4.49
N ASP A 65 -15.75 -3.04 -3.90
CA ASP A 65 -15.08 -4.23 -3.38
C ASP A 65 -14.30 -3.86 -2.10
N PHE A 66 -13.88 -4.87 -1.36
CA PHE A 66 -13.07 -4.75 -0.17
C PHE A 66 -11.89 -5.73 -0.25
N TYR A 67 -10.68 -5.20 -0.16
CA TYR A 67 -9.45 -6.00 -0.14
C TYR A 67 -8.80 -6.04 1.22
N ILE A 68 -8.14 -7.16 1.49
CA ILE A 68 -7.10 -7.23 2.50
C ILE A 68 -5.78 -7.47 1.79
N VAL A 69 -4.87 -6.51 1.96
CA VAL A 69 -3.58 -6.51 1.29
C VAL A 69 -2.47 -6.44 2.32
N PRO A 70 -1.86 -7.58 2.72
CA PRO A 70 -0.57 -7.53 3.38
C PRO A 70 0.51 -7.12 2.39
N GLU A 71 1.38 -6.23 2.84
CA GLU A 71 2.55 -5.77 2.11
C GLU A 71 3.79 -5.92 3.00
N PHE A 72 4.85 -6.48 2.44
CA PHE A 72 6.15 -6.56 3.06
C PHE A 72 7.11 -5.60 2.35
N TYR A 73 7.85 -4.84 3.15
CA TYR A 73 8.78 -3.84 2.69
C TYR A 73 10.16 -4.04 3.32
N THR A 74 11.18 -3.68 2.56
CA THR A 74 12.54 -3.48 3.07
C THR A 74 13.08 -2.14 2.58
N GLY A 75 13.88 -1.47 3.40
CA GLY A 75 14.36 -0.16 3.03
C GLY A 75 15.24 0.52 4.07
N TYR A 76 15.32 1.84 3.95
CA TYR A 76 16.22 2.67 4.74
C TYR A 76 15.55 3.98 5.16
N LYS A 77 15.59 4.26 6.47
CA LYS A 77 15.18 5.53 7.08
C LYS A 77 16.40 6.37 7.44
N GLY A 78 16.50 7.56 6.86
CA GLY A 78 17.56 8.53 7.14
C GLY A 78 17.02 9.85 7.70
N LYS A 79 17.90 10.68 8.24
CA LYS A 79 17.55 12.03 8.72
C LYS A 79 17.81 13.07 7.62
N LEU A 80 16.96 14.08 7.54
CA LEU A 80 17.15 15.26 6.69
C LEU A 80 17.61 16.43 7.57
N GLY A 81 18.92 16.61 7.67
CA GLY A 81 19.53 17.62 8.53
C GLY A 81 19.34 17.33 10.03
N GLU A 82 19.42 18.38 10.85
CA GLU A 82 19.44 18.26 12.31
C GLU A 82 18.04 18.28 12.97
N LYS A 83 17.02 18.75 12.25
CA LYS A 83 15.72 19.14 12.84
C LYS A 83 14.64 18.05 12.78
N GLY A 84 14.91 16.81 13.18
CA GLY A 84 13.87 15.77 13.32
C GLY A 84 13.19 15.31 12.02
N LEU A 85 13.43 15.99 10.90
CA LEU A 85 12.96 15.58 9.58
C LEU A 85 13.63 14.28 9.16
N PHE A 86 12.87 13.41 8.51
CA PHE A 86 13.35 12.13 8.01
C PHE A 86 12.78 11.82 6.64
N TYR A 87 13.52 10.98 5.92
CA TYR A 87 13.02 10.25 4.76
C TYR A 87 13.07 8.75 5.05
N ASN A 88 12.22 7.99 4.37
CA ASN A 88 12.28 6.54 4.36
C ASN A 88 11.92 6.05 2.97
N ILE A 89 12.83 5.30 2.35
CA ILE A 89 12.65 4.72 1.01
C ILE A 89 12.57 3.22 1.18
N GLN A 90 11.50 2.61 0.67
CA GLN A 90 11.31 1.17 0.73
C GLN A 90 10.90 0.61 -0.64
N ILE A 91 11.30 -0.64 -0.86
CA ILE A 91 10.76 -1.50 -1.92
C ILE A 91 10.03 -2.66 -1.25
N GLY A 92 8.99 -3.16 -1.90
CA GLY A 92 8.16 -4.18 -1.30
C GLY A 92 7.39 -5.03 -2.30
N THR A 93 6.67 -5.98 -1.72
CA THR A 93 5.70 -6.82 -2.40
C THR A 93 4.40 -6.80 -1.63
N GLY A 94 3.28 -6.78 -2.35
CA GLY A 94 1.96 -6.92 -1.79
C GLY A 94 1.26 -8.14 -2.37
N LEU A 95 0.30 -8.67 -1.60
CA LEU A 95 -0.56 -9.76 -2.02
C LEU A 95 -2.02 -9.38 -1.74
N ILE A 96 -2.89 -9.50 -2.73
CA ILE A 96 -4.34 -9.35 -2.57
C ILE A 96 -4.91 -10.71 -2.14
N ILE A 97 -5.36 -10.84 -0.89
CA ILE A 97 -5.81 -12.14 -0.33
C ILE A 97 -7.32 -12.31 -0.38
N PHE A 98 -8.07 -11.20 -0.23
CA PHE A 98 -9.53 -11.23 -0.20
C PHE A 98 -10.09 -10.25 -1.21
N PRO A 99 -10.05 -10.52 -2.52
CA PRO A 99 -10.98 -9.85 -3.40
C PRO A 99 -12.36 -10.49 -3.19
N ASP A 100 -13.36 -9.70 -2.78
CA ASP A 100 -14.74 -10.14 -2.98
C ASP A 100 -14.85 -10.42 -4.49
N GLN A 101 -15.27 -11.60 -4.92
CA GLN A 101 -15.33 -11.90 -6.37
C GLN A 101 -16.56 -11.22 -7.00
N SER A 102 -16.73 -9.94 -6.71
CA SER A 102 -17.96 -9.18 -6.89
C SER A 102 -18.11 -8.58 -8.28
N TYR A 103 -17.11 -8.74 -9.16
CA TYR A 103 -17.15 -8.20 -10.51
C TYR A 103 -16.28 -8.97 -11.52
N PRO A 104 -16.65 -8.94 -12.81
CA PRO A 104 -15.84 -9.53 -13.88
C PRO A 104 -14.53 -8.75 -14.10
N ARG A 105 -13.41 -9.47 -14.15
CA ARG A 105 -12.06 -8.94 -14.42
C ARG A 105 -11.24 -9.93 -15.24
N LEU A 106 -10.26 -9.42 -15.97
CA LEU A 106 -9.26 -10.26 -16.64
C LEU A 106 -8.34 -10.90 -15.58
N GLU A 107 -7.75 -12.06 -15.88
CA GLU A 107 -6.85 -12.73 -14.95
C GLU A 107 -5.66 -11.83 -14.60
N GLU A 108 -5.52 -11.51 -13.32
CA GLU A 108 -4.35 -10.84 -12.77
C GLU A 108 -3.76 -11.67 -11.64
N THR A 109 -2.44 -11.64 -11.52
CA THR A 109 -1.75 -12.18 -10.36
C THR A 109 -2.05 -11.30 -9.16
N GLY A 110 -2.53 -11.87 -8.06
CA GLY A 110 -2.75 -11.13 -6.80
C GLY A 110 -1.48 -10.57 -6.16
N ILE A 111 -0.29 -10.93 -6.66
CA ILE A 111 1.00 -10.44 -6.19
C ILE A 111 1.42 -9.23 -7.03
N PHE A 112 1.88 -8.17 -6.36
CA PHE A 112 2.42 -6.99 -7.03
C PHE A 112 3.70 -6.50 -6.34
N LEU A 113 4.50 -5.74 -7.09
CA LEU A 113 5.65 -5.01 -6.58
C LEU A 113 5.24 -3.57 -6.29
N ASN A 114 5.78 -3.00 -5.22
CA ASN A 114 5.53 -1.62 -4.86
C ASN A 114 6.80 -0.97 -4.29
N GLY A 115 6.77 0.35 -4.20
CA GLY A 115 7.80 1.13 -3.54
C GLY A 115 7.17 2.31 -2.82
N ASN A 116 7.80 2.74 -1.73
CA ASN A 116 7.36 3.92 -1.00
C ASN A 116 8.51 4.92 -0.83
N LEU A 117 8.13 6.18 -0.82
CA LEU A 117 8.93 7.28 -0.29
C LEU A 117 8.08 7.95 0.79
N THR A 118 8.54 7.89 2.04
CA THR A 118 7.93 8.60 3.15
C THR A 118 8.81 9.78 3.53
N LEU A 119 8.20 10.95 3.69
CA LEU A 119 8.82 12.10 4.34
C LEU A 119 8.05 12.39 5.63
N GLY A 120 8.76 12.70 6.70
CA GLY A 120 8.11 12.97 7.97
C GLY A 120 8.97 13.72 8.95
N TYR A 121 8.42 13.95 10.14
CA TYR A 121 9.06 14.63 11.25
C TYR A 121 8.96 13.76 12.50
N SER A 122 10.06 13.62 13.23
CA SER A 122 10.13 12.93 14.53
C SER A 122 10.32 13.97 15.63
N PHE A 123 9.46 13.93 16.64
CA PHE A 123 9.51 14.76 17.85
C PHE A 123 9.93 13.95 19.07
#